data_AF-A0A6G3PH68-F1
#
_entry.id   AF-A0A6G3PH68-F1
#
_cell.length_a   1.000
_cell.length_b   1.000
_cell.length_c   1.000
_cell.angle_alpha   90.00
_cell.angle_beta   90.00
_cell.angle_gamma   90.00
#
_symmetry.space_group_name_H-M   'P 1'
#
loop_
_entity.id
_entity.type
_entity.pdbx_description
1 polymer ?
#
loop_
_entity_poly.entity_id
_entity_poly.type
_entity_poly.pdbx_seq_one_letter_code
_entity_poly.pdbx_strand_id
1 'polypeptide(L)' 'MLGHLLPYADTVFNHRQVSTLLEEVLRLPAGVLTDEFAREVIELGQAVLDGPGLYLWFLGDY' A
#
# COMPACT_ATOMS: atom_id res chain seq x y z
N MET A 1 1.78 9.32 2.15
CA MET A 1 2.70 8.25 1.70
C MET A 1 2.39 7.84 0.26
N LEU A 2 1.15 7.49 -0.08
CA LEU A 2 0.77 7.14 -1.47
C LEU A 2 1.07 8.24 -2.50
N GLY A 3 0.85 9.51 -2.15
CA GLY A 3 1.13 10.65 -3.05
C GLY A 3 2.62 10.88 -3.36
N HIS A 4 3.53 10.13 -2.74
CA HIS A 4 4.97 10.17 -3.02
C HIS A 4 5.48 8.95 -3.78
N LEU A 5 4.59 8.00 -4.11
CA LEU A 5 4.96 6.87 -4.94
C LEU A 5 5.30 7.35 -6.35
N LEU A 6 6.47 6.93 -6.83
CA LEU A 6 6.84 7.07 -8.23
C LEU A 6 6.26 5.87 -8.98
N PRO A 7 5.37 6.06 -9.96
CA PRO A 7 4.70 4.95 -10.66
C PRO A 7 5.66 3.96 -11.33
N TYR A 8 6.86 4.44 -11.67
CA TYR A 8 7.89 3.69 -12.39
C TYR A 8 9.01 3.20 -11.49
N ALA A 9 8.90 3.39 -10.16
CA ALA A 9 9.92 2.98 -9.23
C ALA A 9 9.35 2.01 -8.20
N ASP A 10 10.14 0.98 -7.95
CA ASP A 10 9.88 0.04 -6.89
C ASP A 10 9.84 0.74 -5.54
N THR A 11 8.83 0.41 -4.72
CA THR A 11 8.73 0.92 -3.36
C THR A 11 8.41 -0.19 -2.38
N VAL A 12 9.24 -0.31 -1.34
CA VAL A 12 9.09 -1.30 -0.26
C VAL A 12 8.62 -0.63 1.02
N PHE A 13 7.60 -1.22 1.64
CA PHE A 13 7.02 -0.78 2.91
C PHE A 13 7.24 -1.85 3.97
N ASN A 14 7.82 -1.45 5.10
CA ASN A 14 7.92 -2.30 6.29
C ASN A 14 6.61 -2.30 7.11
N HIS A 15 6.54 -3.17 8.12
CA HIS A 15 5.38 -3.30 9.01
C HIS A 15 4.84 -1.96 9.56
N ARG A 16 5.72 -1.05 10.00
CA ARG A 16 5.28 0.28 10.52
C ARG A 16 4.71 1.16 9.42
N GLN A 17 5.34 1.15 8.25
CA GLN A 17 4.90 1.93 7.10
C GLN A 17 3.59 1.40 6.51
N VAL A 18 3.37 0.09 6.54
CA VAL A 18 2.11 -0.55 6.13
C VAL A 18 0.96 -0.11 7.03
N SER A 19 1.17 -0.03 8.35
CA SER A 19 0.15 0.49 9.26
C SER A 19 -0.30 1.91 8.86
N THR A 20 0.65 2.81 8.59
CA THR A 20 0.34 4.17 8.10
C THR A 20 -0.31 4.17 6.72
N LEU A 21 0.14 3.31 5.80
CA LEU A 21 -0.41 3.18 4.46
C LEU A 21 -1.90 2.82 4.49
N LEU A 22 -2.29 1.85 5.32
CA LEU A 22 -3.69 1.42 5.44
C LEU A 22 -4.59 2.55 5.94
N GLU A 23 -4.14 3.32 6.93
CA GLU A 23 -4.91 4.47 7.40
C GLU A 23 -5.05 5.56 6.33
N GLU A 24 -4.03 5.75 5.49
CA GLU A 24 -4.10 6.69 4.37
C GLU A 24 -5.09 6.24 3.30
N VAL A 25 -5.06 4.95 2.90
CA VAL A 25 -5.97 4.39 1.89
C VAL A 25 -7.43 4.65 2.27
N LEU A 26 -7.79 4.41 3.53
CA LEU A 26 -9.15 4.64 4.04
C LEU A 26 -9.58 6.13 4.05
N ARG A 27 -8.62 7.04 4.02
CA ARG A 27 -8.85 8.50 4.06
C ARG A 27 -8.79 9.15 2.68
N LEU A 28 -8.46 8.39 1.62
CA LEU A 28 -8.39 8.95 0.28
C LEU A 28 -9.78 9.31 -0.26
N PRO A 29 -9.91 10.43 -0.99
CA PRO A 29 -11.13 10.75 -1.72
C PRO A 29 -11.50 9.65 -2.73
N ALA A 30 -12.80 9.47 -2.94
CA ALA A 30 -13.30 8.56 -3.97
C ALA A 30 -12.73 8.92 -5.35
N GLY A 31 -12.35 7.89 -6.11
CA GLY A 31 -11.80 8.04 -7.46
C GLY A 31 -10.29 8.33 -7.52
N VAL A 32 -9.61 8.49 -6.38
CA VAL A 32 -8.13 8.55 -6.36
C VAL A 32 -7.52 7.18 -6.61
N LEU A 33 -8.10 6.14 -6.02
CA LEU A 33 -7.79 4.74 -6.29
C LEU A 33 -9.04 4.07 -6.85
N THR A 34 -8.85 3.01 -7.65
CA THR A 34 -9.97 2.10 -7.95
C THR A 34 -10.32 1.33 -6.68
N ASP A 35 -11.60 0.98 -6.54
CA ASP A 35 -12.07 0.18 -5.38
C ASP A 35 -11.34 -1.18 -5.30
N GLU A 36 -11.05 -1.76 -6.47
CA GLU A 36 -10.28 -3.00 -6.59
C GLU A 36 -8.86 -2.85 -6.03
N PHE A 37 -8.13 -1.81 -6.45
CA PHE A 37 -6.78 -1.56 -5.98
C PHE A 37 -6.75 -1.23 -4.48
N ALA A 38 -7.70 -0.41 -4.00
CA ALA A 38 -7.81 -0.11 -2.57
C ALA A 38 -8.03 -1.38 -1.75
N ARG A 39 -8.89 -2.30 -2.22
CA ARG A 39 -9.14 -3.59 -1.58
C ARG A 39 -7.88 -4.45 -1.54
N GLU A 40 -7.15 -4.58 -2.64
CA GLU A 40 -5.91 -5.36 -2.69
C GLU A 40 -4.84 -4.82 -1.75
N VAL A 41 -4.66 -3.50 -1.69
CA VAL A 41 -3.72 -2.86 -0.75
C VAL A 41 -4.11 -3.15 0.70
N ILE A 42 -5.40 -3.15 1.02
CA ILE A 42 -5.90 -3.50 2.36
C ILE A 42 -5.62 -4.97 2.69
N GLU A 43 -5.95 -5.89 1.78
CA GLU A 43 -5.75 -7.33 1.97
C GLU A 43 -4.26 -7.67 2.16
N LEU A 44 -3.38 -7.17 1.29
CA LEU A 44 -1.93 -7.42 1.37
C LEU A 44 -1.30 -6.71 2.57
N GLY A 45 -1.74 -5.49 2.88
CA GLY A 45 -1.27 -4.75 4.05
C GLY A 45 -1.61 -5.49 5.34
N GLN A 46 -2.83 -6.02 5.46
CA GLN A 46 -3.21 -6.81 6.64
C GLN A 46 -2.37 -8.08 6.76
N ALA A 47 -2.10 -8.78 5.66
CA ALA A 47 -1.21 -9.95 5.67
C ALA A 47 0.20 -9.60 6.20
N VAL A 48 0.74 -8.44 5.82
CA VAL A 48 2.04 -7.95 6.33
C VAL A 48 1.99 -7.61 7.83
N LEU A 49 0.85 -7.13 8.33
CA LEU A 49 0.68 -6.84 9.75
C LEU A 49 0.54 -8.11 10.60
N ASP A 50 -0.04 -9.17 10.04
CA ASP A 50 -0.28 -10.42 10.77
C ASP A 50 0.93 -11.37 10.80
N GLY A 51 1.91 -11.17 9.89
CA GLY A 51 3.08 -12.05 9.75
C GLY A 51 4.42 -11.37 10.12
N PRO A 52 5.32 -12.06 10.86
CA PRO A 52 6.65 -11.53 11.16
C PRO A 52 7.54 -11.50 9.92
N GLY A 53 8.29 -10.42 9.73
CA GLY A 53 9.29 -10.32 8.67
C GLY A 53 8.74 -10.10 7.26
N LEU A 54 7.45 -9.79 7.13
CA LEU A 54 6.82 -9.47 5.85
C LEU A 54 6.97 -7.98 5.51
N TYR A 55 7.01 -7.71 4.20
CA TYR A 55 7.08 -6.38 3.61
C TYR A 55 6.11 -6.31 2.45
N LEU A 56 5.54 -5.12 2.20
CA LEU A 56 4.73 -4.86 1.02
C LEU A 56 5.61 -4.22 -0.05
N TRP A 57 5.59 -4.75 -1.27
CA TRP A 57 6.38 -4.24 -2.38
C TRP A 57 5.47 -3.87 -3.55
N PHE A 58 5.51 -2.60 -3.94
CA PHE A 58 4.96 -2.12 -5.19
C PHE A 58 6.05 -2.18 -6.25
N LEU A 59 5.81 -2.94 -7.30
CA LEU A 59 6.64 -3.01 -8.49
C LEU A 59 6.13 -1.98 -9.50
N GLY A 60 7.01 -1.08 -9.94
CA GLY A 60 6.69 -0.19 -11.05
C GLY A 60 6.79 -0.95 -12.36
N ASP A 61 5.74 -0.90 -13.18
CA ASP A 61 5.79 -1.42 -14.55
C ASP A 61 6.04 -0.27 -15.53
N TYR A 62 6.91 -0.50 -16.53
CA TYR A 62 7.35 0.51 -17.51
C TYR A 62 6.36 0.71 -18.66
#